data_AF-A0A938AT41-F1
#
_entry.id   AF-A0A938AT41-F1
#
_cell.length_a   1.000
_cell.length_b   1.000
_cell.length_c   1.000
_cell.angle_alpha   90.00
_cell.angle_beta   90.00
_cell.angle_gamma   90.00
#
_symmetry.space_group_name_H-M   'P 1'
#
loop_
_entity.id
_entity.type
_entity.pdbx_description
1 polymer ?
#
loop_
_entity_poly.entity_id
_entity_poly.type
_entity_poly.pdbx_seq_one_letter_code
_entity_poly.pdbx_strand_id
1 'polypeptide(L)'
;MRSEDDVLLTLASTASRWMPVELKEECRHLQPEDIAFLQTIVGHLPILADLSRADLLLYCQPSNDQAVVIAQGQPHSVPPIYGESLVGRGATQPEEPLLRRVFSHGRAERGSA
;
A
#
# COMPACT_ATOMS: atom_id res chain seq x y z
N MET A 1 -20.48 -29.05 -6.29
CA MET A 1 -20.45 -28.50 -7.67
C MET A 1 -20.48 -26.99 -7.52
N ARG A 2 -19.30 -26.35 -7.41
CA ARG A 2 -19.22 -24.89 -7.25
C ARG A 2 -19.59 -24.26 -8.60
N SER A 3 -20.55 -23.33 -8.58
CA SER A 3 -21.07 -22.65 -9.78
C SER A 3 -19.94 -21.84 -10.43
N GLU A 4 -19.92 -21.77 -11.76
CA GLU A 4 -18.94 -20.95 -12.51
C GLU A 4 -19.02 -19.48 -12.11
N ASP A 5 -20.20 -19.01 -11.70
CA ASP A 5 -20.42 -17.67 -11.15
C ASP A 5 -19.66 -17.40 -9.83
N ASP A 6 -19.47 -18.44 -9.01
CA ASP A 6 -18.79 -18.37 -7.71
C ASP A 6 -17.27 -18.21 -7.90
N VAL A 7 -16.74 -18.82 -8.97
CA VAL A 7 -15.34 -18.70 -9.38
C VAL A 7 -15.08 -17.31 -9.97
N LEU A 8 -16.00 -16.80 -10.80
CA LEU A 8 -15.88 -15.46 -11.39
C LEU A 8 -16.01 -14.35 -10.33
N LEU A 9 -16.87 -14.50 -9.31
CA LEU A 9 -16.96 -13.56 -8.19
C LEU A 9 -15.72 -13.62 -7.29
N THR A 10 -15.13 -14.80 -7.10
CA THR A 10 -13.85 -14.96 -6.38
C THR A 10 -12.70 -14.32 -7.16
N LEU A 11 -12.64 -14.50 -8.47
CA LEU A 11 -11.61 -13.91 -9.32
C LEU A 11 -11.79 -12.39 -9.50
N ALA A 12 -13.03 -11.88 -9.54
CA ALA A 12 -13.32 -10.45 -9.62
C ALA A 12 -13.10 -9.71 -8.28
N SER A 13 -13.40 -10.35 -7.14
CA SER A 13 -13.02 -9.83 -5.82
C SER A 13 -11.52 -9.92 -5.58
N THR A 14 -10.87 -10.96 -6.12
CA THR A 14 -9.41 -11.02 -6.16
C THR A 14 -8.89 -9.87 -7.02
N ALA A 15 -9.40 -9.63 -8.23
CA ALA A 15 -8.96 -8.56 -9.12
C ALA A 15 -9.16 -7.14 -8.55
N SER A 16 -10.23 -6.91 -7.78
CA SER A 16 -10.44 -5.63 -7.06
C SER A 16 -9.40 -5.37 -5.96
N ARG A 17 -8.77 -6.43 -5.43
CA ARG A 17 -7.68 -6.34 -4.43
C ARG A 17 -6.34 -5.87 -5.04
N TRP A 18 -6.23 -5.86 -6.37
CA TRP A 18 -5.03 -5.44 -7.12
C TRP A 18 -5.29 -4.24 -8.03
N MET A 19 -6.41 -3.52 -7.84
CA MET A 19 -6.54 -2.23 -8.51
C MET A 19 -5.38 -1.34 -8.06
N PRO A 20 -4.67 -0.68 -8.98
CA PRO A 20 -3.69 0.31 -8.60
C PRO A 20 -4.44 1.31 -7.73
N VAL A 21 -3.99 1.48 -6.49
CA VAL A 21 -4.53 2.55 -5.66
C VAL A 21 -4.38 3.81 -6.49
N GLU A 22 -5.46 4.57 -6.63
CA GLU A 22 -5.39 5.89 -7.22
C GLU A 22 -4.58 6.77 -6.27
N LEU A 23 -3.24 6.62 -6.33
CA LEU A 23 -2.24 7.34 -5.55
C LEU A 23 -2.39 8.87 -5.68
N LYS A 24 -3.15 9.30 -6.68
CA LYS A 24 -3.23 10.67 -7.18
C LYS A 24 -3.77 11.65 -6.16
N GLU A 25 -4.58 11.27 -5.17
CA GLU A 25 -5.13 12.26 -4.23
C GLU A 25 -4.23 12.53 -3.03
N GLU A 26 -3.72 11.48 -2.40
CA GLU A 26 -2.87 11.61 -1.21
C GLU A 26 -1.45 12.06 -1.54
N CYS A 27 -0.98 11.76 -2.75
CA CYS A 27 0.38 12.06 -3.19
C CYS A 27 0.45 13.17 -4.25
N ARG A 28 -0.53 14.08 -4.30
CA ARG A 28 -0.59 15.22 -5.27
C ARG A 28 0.65 16.11 -5.29
N HIS A 29 1.41 16.12 -4.22
CA HIS A 29 2.60 16.95 -4.05
C HIS A 29 3.87 16.31 -4.66
N LEU A 30 3.83 15.02 -5.02
CA LEU A 30 4.96 14.31 -5.61
C LEU A 30 5.06 14.58 -7.11
N GLN A 31 6.28 14.47 -7.65
CA GLN A 31 6.49 14.59 -9.08
C GLN A 31 5.95 13.36 -9.82
N PRO A 32 5.59 13.48 -11.11
CA PRO A 32 5.11 12.34 -11.90
C PRO A 32 6.04 11.12 -11.87
N GLU A 33 7.36 11.36 -11.85
CA GLU A 33 8.38 10.30 -11.79
C GLU A 33 8.33 9.54 -10.46
N ASP A 34 8.14 10.24 -9.35
CA ASP A 34 7.99 9.63 -8.02
C ASP A 34 6.70 8.82 -7.95
N ILE A 35 5.60 9.30 -8.56
CA ILE A 35 4.35 8.56 -8.67
C ILE A 35 4.54 7.27 -9.46
N ALA A 36 5.23 7.31 -10.60
CA ALA A 36 5.52 6.12 -11.41
C ALA A 36 6.39 5.11 -10.65
N PHE A 37 7.35 5.59 -9.86
CA PHE A 37 8.17 4.75 -8.99
C PHE A 37 7.33 4.11 -7.88
N LEU A 38 6.45 4.86 -7.21
CA LEU A 38 5.52 4.30 -6.22
C LEU A 38 4.60 3.26 -6.83
N GLN A 39 4.08 3.45 -8.04
CA GLN A 39 3.29 2.44 -8.75
C GLN A 39 4.07 1.14 -8.96
N THR A 40 5.36 1.26 -9.28
CA THR A 40 6.27 0.09 -9.40
C THR A 40 6.42 -0.62 -8.06
N ILE A 41 6.61 0.11 -6.95
CA ILE A 41 6.67 -0.47 -5.61
C ILE A 41 5.37 -1.19 -5.26
N VAL A 42 4.22 -0.55 -5.52
CA VAL A 42 2.89 -1.12 -5.25
C VAL A 42 2.70 -2.45 -5.99
N GLY A 43 3.15 -2.54 -7.25
CA GLY A 43 3.12 -3.79 -8.02
C GLY A 43 3.94 -4.93 -7.39
N HIS A 44 4.95 -4.63 -6.59
CA HIS A 44 5.81 -5.62 -5.91
C HIS A 44 5.41 -5.90 -4.45
N LEU A 45 4.52 -5.11 -3.84
CA LEU A 45 4.08 -5.34 -2.45
C LEU A 45 3.61 -6.79 -2.18
N PRO A 46 2.93 -7.48 -3.10
CA PRO A 46 2.38 -8.81 -2.80
C PRO A 46 3.46 -9.89 -2.69
N ILE A 47 4.47 -9.87 -3.57
CA ILE A 47 5.62 -10.77 -3.44
C ILE A 47 6.45 -10.43 -2.19
N LEU A 48 6.60 -9.14 -1.86
CA LEU A 48 7.29 -8.71 -0.64
C LEU A 48 6.55 -9.17 0.63
N ALA A 49 5.22 -9.10 0.63
CA ALA A 49 4.38 -9.58 1.73
C ALA A 49 4.54 -11.09 1.91
N ASP A 50 4.55 -11.85 0.81
CA ASP A 50 4.76 -13.30 0.86
C ASP A 50 6.13 -13.71 1.38
N LEU A 51 7.19 -13.03 0.95
CA LEU A 51 8.58 -13.30 1.37
C LEU A 51 8.81 -12.91 2.83
N SER A 52 8.22 -11.81 3.29
CA SER A 52 8.33 -11.35 4.68
C SER A 52 7.36 -12.08 5.63
N ARG A 53 6.37 -12.79 5.08
CA ARG A 53 5.24 -13.38 5.83
C ARG A 53 4.54 -12.34 6.71
N ALA A 54 4.38 -11.12 6.19
CA ALA A 54 3.84 -9.99 6.92
C ALA A 54 2.90 -9.13 6.05
N ASP A 55 1.92 -8.48 6.68
CA ASP A 55 1.17 -7.41 6.05
C ASP A 55 2.06 -6.18 5.88
N LEU A 56 2.07 -5.62 4.68
CA LEU A 56 2.84 -4.42 4.35
C LEU A 56 1.89 -3.26 4.08
N LEU A 57 2.15 -2.13 4.72
CA LEU A 57 1.43 -0.87 4.50
C LEU A 57 2.39 0.17 3.93
N LEU A 58 2.01 0.76 2.80
CA LEU A 58 2.72 1.89 2.22
C LEU A 58 2.01 3.18 2.63
N TYR A 59 2.74 4.09 3.27
CA TYR A 59 2.22 5.38 3.72
C TYR A 59 2.69 6.51 2.81
N CYS A 60 1.81 7.47 2.55
CA CYS A 60 2.12 8.78 1.98
C CYS A 60 1.81 9.84 3.05
N GLN A 61 2.64 10.87 3.16
CA GLN A 61 2.35 12.01 4.00
C GLN A 61 2.04 13.21 3.11
N PRO A 62 0.76 13.58 2.91
CA PRO A 62 0.43 14.88 2.34
C PRO A 62 1.03 15.97 3.23
N SER A 63 1.57 17.03 2.64
CA SER A 63 2.31 18.09 3.35
C SER A 63 1.68 18.51 4.70
N ASN A 64 2.42 18.40 5.81
CA ASN A 64 2.00 18.73 7.19
C ASN A 64 0.75 17.98 7.73
N ASP A 65 0.20 17.04 6.98
CA ASP A 65 -0.98 16.27 7.37
C ASP A 65 -0.57 14.92 8.01
N GLN A 66 -1.56 14.24 8.57
CA GLN A 66 -1.42 12.88 9.07
C GLN A 66 -1.06 11.93 7.91
N ALA A 67 -0.14 10.99 8.14
CA ALA A 67 0.21 9.99 7.12
C ALA A 67 -0.98 9.06 6.84
N VAL A 68 -1.20 8.73 5.57
CA VAL A 68 -2.31 7.88 5.10
C VAL A 68 -1.77 6.64 4.40
N VAL A 69 -2.42 5.50 4.61
CA VAL A 69 -2.11 4.27 3.88
C VAL A 69 -2.56 4.40 2.44
N ILE A 70 -1.61 4.38 1.51
CA ILE A 70 -1.85 4.49 0.06
C ILE A 70 -1.73 3.16 -0.67
N ALA A 71 -1.27 2.09 -0.01
CA ALA A 71 -1.34 0.73 -0.55
C ALA A 71 -1.14 -0.29 0.56
N GLN A 72 -1.63 -1.51 0.31
CA GLN A 72 -1.48 -2.64 1.21
C GLN A 72 -1.07 -3.88 0.43
N GLY A 73 -0.02 -4.56 0.90
CA GLY A 73 0.32 -5.92 0.52
C GLY A 73 -0.08 -6.88 1.64
N GLN A 74 -0.80 -7.94 1.30
CA GLN A 74 -1.15 -9.01 2.24
C GLN A 74 -0.50 -10.30 1.77
N PRO A 75 0.09 -11.10 2.69
CA PRO A 75 0.68 -12.39 2.33
C PRO A 75 -0.42 -13.38 1.92
N HIS A 76 -0.08 -14.23 0.96
CA HIS A 76 -0.80 -15.45 0.59
C HIS A 76 -0.18 -16.69 1.23
N SER A 77 1.09 -16.62 1.63
CA SER A 77 1.85 -17.69 2.27
C SER A 77 1.46 -17.94 3.74
N VAL A 78 0.76 -16.98 4.35
CA VAL A 78 0.19 -17.03 5.71
C VAL A 78 -1.12 -16.27 5.80
N PRO A 79 -1.98 -16.57 6.79
CA PRO A 79 -3.11 -15.71 7.09
C PRO A 79 -2.65 -14.27 7.40
N PRO A 80 -3.22 -13.24 6.76
CA PRO A 80 -2.96 -11.84 7.09
C PRO A 80 -3.51 -11.51 8.48
N ILE A 81 -2.87 -10.54 9.15
CA ILE A 81 -3.32 -9.98 10.44
C ILE A 81 -4.53 -9.07 10.19
N TYR A 82 -4.47 -8.24 9.15
CA TYR A 82 -5.56 -7.37 8.77
C TYR A 82 -6.41 -8.03 7.70
N GLY A 83 -7.62 -8.47 8.06
CA GLY A 83 -8.56 -9.09 7.11
C GLY A 83 -9.20 -8.09 6.14
N GLU A 84 -9.27 -6.82 6.53
CA GLU A 84 -9.86 -5.74 5.74
C GLU A 84 -8.78 -4.86 5.10
N SER A 85 -9.17 -4.14 4.04
CA SER A 85 -8.31 -3.13 3.43
C SER A 85 -8.14 -1.94 4.38
N LEU A 86 -6.89 -1.55 4.59
CA LEU A 86 -6.53 -0.38 5.39
C LEU A 86 -6.19 0.83 4.52
N VAL A 87 -6.32 0.73 3.18
CA VAL A 87 -6.08 1.83 2.26
C VAL A 87 -7.04 3.00 2.57
N GLY A 88 -6.51 4.22 2.60
CA GLY A 88 -7.23 5.44 3.02
C GLY A 88 -7.27 5.65 4.53
N ARG A 89 -6.79 4.69 5.34
CA ARG A 89 -6.73 4.86 6.79
C ARG A 89 -5.58 5.82 7.15
N GLY A 90 -5.88 6.81 7.98
CA GLY A 90 -4.86 7.61 8.65
C GLY A 90 -4.02 6.78 9.64
N ALA A 91 -2.81 7.26 9.91
CA ALA A 91 -1.95 6.72 10.95
C ALA A 91 -2.65 6.79 12.31
N THR A 92 -2.48 5.76 13.12
CA THR A 92 -2.97 5.76 14.51
C THR A 92 -2.00 6.54 15.42
N GLN A 93 -2.45 6.93 16.62
CA GLN A 93 -1.58 7.63 17.58
C GLN A 93 -0.26 6.89 17.89
N PRO A 94 -0.22 5.55 18.01
CA PRO A 94 1.05 4.83 18.17
C PRO A 94 1.95 4.83 16.93
N GLU A 95 1.36 4.87 15.73
CA GLU A 95 2.10 4.87 14.45
C GLU A 95 2.72 6.24 14.15
N GLU A 96 2.03 7.32 14.53
CA GLU A 96 2.41 8.69 14.17
C GLU A 96 3.84 9.10 14.54
N PRO A 97 4.35 8.88 15.78
CA PRO A 97 5.71 9.28 16.13
C PRO A 97 6.78 8.57 15.28
N LEU A 98 6.51 7.31 14.90
CA LEU A 98 7.42 6.51 14.07
C LEU A 98 7.44 7.02 12.63
N LEU A 99 6.25 7.25 12.06
CA LEU A 99 6.10 7.78 10.71
C LEU A 99 6.69 9.19 10.61
N ARG A 100 6.39 10.07 11.57
CA ARG A 100 6.98 11.42 11.63
C ARG A 100 8.50 11.37 11.66
N ARG A 101 9.10 10.44 12.43
CA ARG A 101 10.56 10.27 12.46
C ARG A 101 11.10 9.90 11.07
N VAL A 102 10.47 8.94 10.39
CA VAL A 102 10.89 8.49 9.06
C VAL A 102 10.75 9.61 8.02
N PHE A 103 9.64 10.34 8.00
CA PHE A 103 9.43 11.42 7.04
C PHE A 103 10.32 12.66 7.31
N SER A 104 10.70 12.92 8.56
CA SER A 104 11.59 14.05 8.91
C SER A 104 13.08 13.76 8.81
N HIS A 105 13.49 12.50 8.99
CA HIS A 105 14.91 12.10 9.01
C HIS A 105 15.29 11.18 7.84
N GLY A 106 14.33 10.74 7.03
CA GLY A 106 14.58 9.95 5.84
C GLY A 106 15.49 10.72 4.91
N ARG A 107 16.62 10.11 4.52
CA ARG A 107 17.43 10.67 3.44
C ARG A 107 16.55 10.63 2.19
N ALA A 108 16.37 11.79 1.56
CA ALA A 108 15.86 11.86 0.20
C ALA A 108 16.89 11.21 -0.73
N GLU A 109 16.84 9.89 -0.87
CA GLU A 109 17.47 9.19 -1.97
C GLU A 109 16.61 9.49 -3.19
N ARG A 110 17.11 10.38 -4.07
CA ARG A 110 16.52 10.51 -5.40
C ARG A 110 16.74 9.18 -6.11
N GLY A 111 15.65 8.51 -6.49
CA GLY A 111 15.71 7.35 -7.37
C GLY A 111 16.41 7.75 -8.67
N SER A 112 17.71 7.48 -8.73
CA SER A 112 18.50 7.70 -9.93
C SER A 112 18.40 6.40 -10.71
N ALA A 113 17.58 6.39 -11.76
CA ALA A 113 17.58 5.35 -12.77
C ALA A 113 18.85 5.44 -13.63
#